data_AF-A0A921SWB4-F1
#
_entry.id   AF-A0A921SWB4-F1
#
_cell.length_a   1.000
_cell.length_b   1.000
_cell.length_c   1.000
_cell.angle_alpha   90.00
_cell.angle_beta   90.00
_cell.angle_gamma   90.00
#
_symmetry.space_group_name_H-M   'P 1'
#
loop_
_entity.id
_entity.type
_entity.pdbx_description
1 polymer ?
#
loop_
_entity_poly.entity_id
_entity_poly.type
_entity_poly.pdbx_seq_one_letter_code
_entity_poly.pdbx_strand_id
1 'polypeptide(L)'
;MSQPTPMTPAEATAAAEAVLDAVETAVVGKRESLELVLTGIFAGGHVLLEDLPGLGKTLAARSFAQALGLEFTRAQFTPDLLPADLTGAEVFDQRTGEFVFRPGPVFTGLLLADEINRTPPKTQSALLEAMQERQVSVEGTTRRLPEPFHVLATANPVEHEGTYPLPEAQLDRFLLRLSFGYPTPEQEWEVVSRRLDRRREEQTVTEVLDAAQLRAVQRVVEEVHVDEAVGHYAVELVAATRVHQNALVGASPRGTLALITCARALAVIRGRAYVIPEDVKALAHPALDHRVTVKPELWLQDATGAGVVASVLSQTPVPAAAEPPTGTPA
;
A
#
# COMPACT_ATOMS: atom_id res chain seq x y z
N MET A 1 5.50 -21.98 18.19
CA MET A 1 5.25 -20.57 17.81
C MET A 1 5.77 -19.73 18.97
N SER A 2 6.94 -19.11 18.81
CA SER A 2 7.48 -18.21 19.85
C SER A 2 6.48 -17.09 20.05
N GLN A 3 6.08 -16.83 21.31
CA GLN A 3 5.26 -15.65 21.59
C GLN A 3 6.03 -14.42 21.11
N PRO A 4 5.44 -13.60 20.23
CA PRO A 4 6.15 -12.47 19.70
C PRO A 4 6.36 -11.44 20.81
N THR A 5 7.53 -10.83 20.83
CA THR A 5 7.91 -9.82 21.82
C THR A 5 6.82 -8.73 21.85
N PRO A 6 6.27 -8.39 23.03
CA PRO A 6 5.37 -7.25 23.15
C PRO A 6 6.14 -5.98 22.72
N MET A 7 5.49 -5.16 21.89
CA MET A 7 6.03 -3.88 21.42
C MET A 7 5.08 -2.79 21.91
N THR A 8 5.63 -1.73 22.46
CA THR A 8 4.86 -0.57 22.93
C THR A 8 4.58 0.39 21.76
N PRO A 9 3.57 1.27 21.87
CA PRO A 9 3.34 2.34 20.90
C PRO A 9 4.57 3.23 20.66
N ALA A 10 5.33 3.55 21.70
CA ALA A 10 6.54 4.36 21.59
C ALA A 10 7.66 3.65 20.80
N GLU A 11 7.86 2.35 21.02
CA GLU A 11 8.81 1.54 20.24
C GLU A 11 8.36 1.43 18.77
N ALA A 12 7.06 1.28 18.52
CA ALA A 12 6.52 1.25 17.16
C ALA A 12 6.71 2.58 16.42
N THR A 13 6.54 3.72 17.10
CA THR A 13 6.84 5.05 16.55
C THR A 13 8.33 5.20 16.25
N ALA A 14 9.21 4.85 17.19
CA ALA A 14 10.66 4.93 16.97
C ALA A 14 11.12 4.05 15.80
N ALA A 15 10.52 2.85 15.67
CA ALA A 15 10.74 1.98 14.53
C ALA A 15 10.26 2.61 13.21
N ALA A 16 9.09 3.27 13.21
CA ALA A 16 8.56 3.97 12.03
C ALA A 16 9.52 5.06 11.55
N GLU A 17 9.97 5.91 12.47
CA GLU A 17 10.93 6.98 12.18
C GLU A 17 12.24 6.42 11.63
N ALA A 18 12.79 5.39 12.27
CA ALA A 18 14.02 4.74 11.83
C ALA A 18 13.88 4.08 10.45
N VAL A 19 12.74 3.45 10.14
CA VAL A 19 12.46 2.90 8.80
C VAL A 19 12.41 4.01 7.76
N LEU A 20 11.70 5.10 8.03
CA LEU A 20 11.61 6.23 7.09
C LEU A 20 12.98 6.86 6.86
N ASP A 21 13.74 7.12 7.92
CA ASP A 21 15.10 7.67 7.84
C ASP A 21 16.03 6.75 7.03
N ALA A 22 15.94 5.44 7.26
CA ALA A 22 16.71 4.45 6.51
C ALA A 22 16.34 4.47 5.01
N VAL A 23 15.05 4.50 4.68
CA VAL A 23 14.59 4.57 3.29
C VAL A 23 14.97 5.88 2.61
N GLU A 24 14.99 7.01 3.33
CA GLU A 24 15.39 8.32 2.80
C GLU A 24 16.89 8.44 2.51
N THR A 25 17.71 7.53 3.01
CA THR A 25 19.11 7.41 2.56
C THR A 25 19.18 7.01 1.08
N ALA A 26 18.18 6.27 0.60
CA ALA A 26 18.08 5.79 -0.77
C ALA A 26 17.14 6.62 -1.66
N VAL A 27 15.96 6.98 -1.15
CA VAL A 27 14.93 7.72 -1.88
C VAL A 27 14.93 9.18 -1.44
N VAL A 28 15.31 10.07 -2.35
CA VAL A 28 15.40 11.51 -2.07
C VAL A 28 14.03 12.17 -2.22
N GLY A 29 13.66 13.01 -1.25
CA GLY A 29 12.66 14.07 -1.46
C GLY A 29 11.20 13.64 -1.49
N LYS A 30 10.81 12.59 -0.75
CA LYS A 30 9.45 12.02 -0.81
C LYS A 30 8.88 11.59 0.54
N ARG A 31 9.26 12.26 1.65
CA ARG A 31 8.87 11.87 3.03
C ARG A 31 7.38 11.58 3.16
N GLU A 32 6.52 12.47 2.67
CA GLU A 32 5.06 12.30 2.75
C GLU A 32 4.56 11.06 2.00
N SER A 33 5.05 10.82 0.78
CA SER A 33 4.68 9.63 0.01
C SER A 33 5.21 8.35 0.65
N LEU A 34 6.43 8.38 1.20
CA LEU A 34 7.03 7.25 1.92
C LEU A 34 6.28 6.96 3.22
N GLU A 35 5.85 7.98 3.96
CA GLU A 35 4.98 7.87 5.13
C GLU A 35 3.67 7.16 4.78
N LEU A 36 3.05 7.51 3.64
CA LEU A 36 1.82 6.85 3.18
C LEU A 36 2.06 5.41 2.72
N VAL A 37 3.19 5.10 2.08
CA VAL A 37 3.55 3.71 1.75
C VAL A 37 3.74 2.89 3.03
N LEU A 38 4.48 3.42 4.00
CA LEU A 38 4.69 2.78 5.29
C LEU A 38 3.37 2.60 6.04
N THR A 39 2.49 3.60 5.99
CA THR A 39 1.12 3.53 6.54
C THR A 39 0.36 2.34 5.97
N GLY A 40 0.39 2.13 4.65
CA GLY A 40 -0.26 0.98 4.01
C GLY A 40 0.32 -0.37 4.46
N ILE A 41 1.64 -0.46 4.66
CA ILE A 41 2.32 -1.67 5.13
C ILE A 41 2.01 -1.94 6.61
N PHE A 42 2.08 -0.92 7.47
CA PHE A 42 1.76 -1.01 8.90
C PHE A 42 0.27 -1.29 9.13
N ALA A 43 -0.60 -0.84 8.24
CA ALA A 43 -2.02 -1.21 8.19
C ALA A 43 -2.27 -2.64 7.66
N GLY A 44 -1.23 -3.40 7.33
CA GLY A 44 -1.37 -4.80 6.91
C GLY A 44 -1.83 -5.01 5.47
N GLY A 45 -1.86 -3.95 4.65
CA GLY A 45 -2.42 -4.01 3.29
C GLY A 45 -1.41 -3.82 2.16
N HIS A 46 -1.98 -3.55 0.98
CA HIS A 46 -1.27 -3.41 -0.28
C HIS A 46 -1.46 -1.99 -0.84
N VAL A 47 -0.45 -1.49 -1.54
CA VAL A 47 -0.42 -0.12 -2.06
C VAL A 47 -0.23 -0.13 -3.57
N LEU A 48 -1.02 0.67 -4.27
CA LEU A 48 -0.89 0.92 -5.70
C LEU A 48 -0.17 2.26 -5.92
N LEU A 49 0.92 2.23 -6.69
CA LEU A 49 1.71 3.40 -7.06
C LEU A 49 1.44 3.77 -8.53
N GLU A 50 0.58 4.74 -8.77
CA GLU A 50 0.28 5.26 -10.11
C GLU A 50 1.17 6.47 -10.42
N ASP A 51 2.18 6.29 -11.27
CA ASP A 51 2.98 7.40 -11.77
C ASP A 51 3.70 6.99 -13.05
N LEU A 52 4.38 7.97 -13.65
CA LEU A 52 5.27 7.80 -14.78
C LEU A 52 6.49 6.92 -14.43
N PRO A 53 7.07 6.25 -15.44
CA PRO A 53 8.31 5.51 -15.30
C PRO A 53 9.47 6.37 -14.77
N GLY A 54 10.40 5.75 -14.05
CA GLY A 54 11.65 6.41 -13.61
C GLY A 54 11.55 7.19 -12.29
N LEU A 55 10.39 7.23 -11.63
CA LEU A 55 10.17 8.03 -10.41
C LEU A 55 10.61 7.37 -9.09
N GLY A 56 11.49 6.37 -9.17
CA GLY A 56 12.10 5.73 -7.99
C GLY A 56 11.22 4.71 -7.26
N LYS A 57 10.09 4.27 -7.84
CA LYS A 57 9.18 3.28 -7.23
C LYS A 57 9.88 1.96 -6.88
N THR A 58 10.66 1.42 -7.81
CA THR A 58 11.42 0.18 -7.62
C THR A 58 12.46 0.32 -6.50
N LEU A 59 13.09 1.50 -6.41
CA LEU A 59 14.05 1.79 -5.35
C LEU A 59 13.34 1.89 -4.00
N ALA A 60 12.20 2.58 -3.92
CA ALA A 60 11.40 2.68 -2.70
C ALA A 60 10.93 1.30 -2.22
N ALA A 61 10.37 0.46 -3.10
CA ALA A 61 9.91 -0.88 -2.74
C ALA A 61 11.04 -1.77 -2.19
N ARG A 62 12.20 -1.76 -2.85
CA ARG A 62 13.38 -2.48 -2.38
C ARG A 62 13.90 -1.94 -1.04
N SER A 63 13.92 -0.62 -0.89
CA SER A 63 14.37 0.07 0.33
C SER A 63 13.48 -0.28 1.52
N PHE A 64 12.16 -0.29 1.34
CA PHE A 64 11.23 -0.75 2.36
C PHE A 64 11.44 -2.22 2.70
N ALA A 65 11.60 -3.09 1.71
CA ALA A 65 11.82 -4.51 1.99
C ALA A 65 13.10 -4.74 2.82
N GLN A 66 14.19 -4.02 2.50
CA GLN A 66 15.43 -4.06 3.29
C GLN A 66 15.25 -3.50 4.69
N ALA A 67 14.66 -2.31 4.83
CA ALA A 67 14.44 -1.67 6.14
C ALA A 67 13.51 -2.51 7.05
N LEU A 68 12.58 -3.26 6.47
CA LEU A 68 11.60 -4.09 7.19
C LEU A 68 12.02 -5.57 7.32
N GLY A 69 13.21 -5.94 6.86
CA GLY A 69 13.72 -7.32 6.96
C GLY A 69 12.85 -8.34 6.22
N LEU A 70 12.27 -7.93 5.09
CA LEU A 70 11.40 -8.76 4.26
C LEU A 70 12.14 -9.31 3.05
N GLU A 71 11.86 -10.57 2.72
CA GLU A 71 12.22 -11.09 1.41
C GLU A 71 11.56 -10.23 0.33
N PHE A 72 12.34 -9.84 -0.68
CA PHE A 72 11.90 -8.96 -1.75
C PHE A 72 11.89 -9.71 -3.08
N THR A 73 10.74 -9.68 -3.75
CA THR A 73 10.61 -10.18 -5.12
C THR A 73 10.07 -9.08 -6.01
N ARG A 74 10.64 -8.94 -7.22
CA ARG A 74 10.09 -8.09 -8.28
C ARG A 74 9.53 -8.98 -9.37
N ALA A 75 8.26 -8.78 -9.70
CA ALA A 75 7.61 -9.39 -10.85
C ALA A 75 7.25 -8.29 -11.86
N GLN A 76 7.74 -8.41 -13.08
CA GLN A 76 7.36 -7.54 -14.18
C GLN A 76 6.10 -8.11 -14.83
N PHE A 77 5.05 -7.31 -14.92
CA PHE A 77 3.81 -7.69 -15.57
C PHE A 77 3.94 -7.41 -17.06
N THR A 78 3.87 -8.47 -17.86
CA THR A 78 3.96 -8.44 -19.33
C THR A 78 2.69 -9.04 -19.94
N PRO A 79 2.39 -8.77 -21.23
CA PRO A 79 1.18 -9.28 -21.87
C PRO A 79 1.10 -10.82 -21.95
N ASP A 80 2.24 -11.50 -21.91
CA ASP A 80 2.39 -12.95 -22.00
C ASP A 80 2.46 -13.65 -20.63
N LEU A 81 2.50 -12.89 -19.52
CA LEU A 81 2.59 -13.45 -18.18
C LEU A 81 1.35 -14.28 -17.84
N LEU A 82 1.56 -15.54 -17.44
CA LEU A 82 0.50 -16.45 -17.06
C LEU A 82 0.23 -16.42 -15.54
N PRO A 83 -0.98 -16.79 -15.09
CA PRO A 83 -1.27 -16.91 -13.65
C PRO A 83 -0.28 -17.81 -12.90
N ALA A 84 0.12 -18.93 -13.51
CA ALA A 84 1.04 -19.89 -12.92
C ALA A 84 2.46 -19.32 -12.74
N ASP A 85 2.86 -18.34 -13.55
CA ASP A 85 4.15 -17.65 -13.39
C ASP A 85 4.17 -16.78 -12.11
N LEU A 86 3.00 -16.41 -11.59
CA LEU A 86 2.84 -15.66 -10.33
C LEU A 86 2.63 -16.59 -9.14
N THR A 87 1.70 -17.54 -9.25
CA THR A 87 1.30 -18.43 -8.14
C THR A 87 2.22 -19.64 -7.97
N GLY A 88 3.07 -19.92 -8.96
CA GLY A 88 3.85 -21.16 -9.02
C GLY A 88 3.10 -22.29 -9.72
N ALA A 89 3.85 -23.35 -10.00
CA ALA A 89 3.38 -24.53 -10.74
C ALA A 89 4.06 -25.80 -10.23
N GLU A 90 3.44 -26.95 -10.48
CA GLU A 90 4.09 -28.25 -10.29
C GLU A 90 4.95 -28.60 -11.49
N VAL A 91 6.23 -28.85 -11.25
CA VAL A 91 7.21 -29.18 -12.28
C VAL A 91 7.69 -30.60 -12.06
N PHE A 92 7.65 -31.42 -13.12
CA PHE A 92 8.15 -32.79 -13.06
C PHE A 92 9.68 -32.82 -12.92
N ASP A 93 10.18 -33.32 -11.78
CA ASP A 93 11.61 -33.53 -11.55
C ASP A 93 11.99 -34.92 -12.11
N GLN A 94 12.70 -34.93 -13.25
CA GLN A 94 13.13 -36.16 -13.91
C GLN A 94 14.07 -37.03 -13.06
N ARG A 95 14.74 -36.46 -12.05
CA ARG A 95 15.66 -37.20 -11.17
C ARG A 95 14.91 -38.01 -10.12
N THR A 96 13.79 -37.49 -9.61
CA THR A 96 12.97 -38.18 -8.60
C THR A 96 11.77 -38.89 -9.21
N GLY A 97 11.34 -38.51 -10.42
CA GLY A 97 10.12 -39.02 -11.04
C GLY A 97 8.85 -38.44 -10.42
N GLU A 98 8.95 -37.35 -9.67
CA GLU A 98 7.86 -36.74 -8.92
C GLU A 98 7.56 -35.32 -9.42
N PHE A 99 6.32 -34.88 -9.26
CA PHE A 99 5.94 -33.50 -9.43
C PHE A 99 6.32 -32.69 -8.19
N VAL A 100 7.16 -31.67 -8.37
CA VAL A 100 7.63 -30.80 -7.29
C VAL A 100 7.09 -29.40 -7.51
N PHE A 101 6.44 -28.85 -6.49
CA PHE A 101 5.96 -27.48 -6.53
C PHE A 101 7.13 -26.49 -6.58
N ARG A 102 7.09 -25.60 -7.58
CA ARG A 102 7.99 -24.44 -7.68
C ARG A 102 7.19 -23.19 -7.30
N PRO A 103 7.51 -22.54 -6.16
CA PRO A 103 6.79 -21.33 -5.74
C PRO A 103 7.03 -20.20 -6.74
N GLY A 104 5.96 -19.48 -7.06
CA GLY A 104 6.04 -18.26 -7.83
C GLY A 104 6.43 -17.04 -6.97
N PRO A 105 6.58 -15.85 -7.59
CA PRO A 105 7.04 -14.64 -6.94
C PRO A 105 6.15 -14.13 -5.80
N VAL A 106 4.90 -14.58 -5.69
CA VAL A 106 4.00 -14.22 -4.58
C VAL A 106 4.43 -14.82 -3.23
N PHE A 107 5.27 -15.86 -3.22
CA PHE A 107 5.83 -16.43 -2.00
C PHE A 107 7.03 -15.62 -1.51
N THR A 108 6.76 -14.40 -1.05
CA THR A 108 7.77 -13.44 -0.58
C THR A 108 7.20 -12.59 0.56
N GLY A 109 8.00 -11.75 1.20
CA GLY A 109 7.53 -10.80 2.22
C GLY A 109 6.99 -9.50 1.61
N LEU A 110 7.67 -8.98 0.59
CA LEU A 110 7.27 -7.81 -0.17
C LEU A 110 7.44 -8.06 -1.67
N LEU A 111 6.31 -8.06 -2.39
CA LEU A 111 6.27 -8.17 -3.85
C LEU A 111 6.13 -6.78 -4.48
N LEU A 112 7.07 -6.41 -5.34
CA LEU A 112 6.89 -5.34 -6.31
C LEU A 112 6.24 -5.92 -7.58
N ALA A 113 4.97 -5.62 -7.81
CA ALA A 113 4.24 -5.98 -9.01
C ALA A 113 4.31 -4.80 -9.99
N ASP A 114 5.26 -4.84 -10.92
CA ASP A 114 5.60 -3.70 -11.78
C ASP A 114 4.75 -3.72 -13.05
N GLU A 115 4.07 -2.61 -13.35
CA GLU A 115 3.21 -2.40 -14.51
C GLU A 115 2.03 -3.38 -14.60
N ILE A 116 1.29 -3.54 -13.50
CA ILE A 116 0.20 -4.53 -13.38
C ILE A 116 -0.88 -4.37 -14.47
N ASN A 117 -1.02 -3.17 -15.04
CA ASN A 117 -1.94 -2.88 -16.13
C ASN A 117 -1.44 -3.36 -17.50
N ARG A 118 -0.26 -4.00 -17.64
CA ARG A 118 0.22 -4.56 -18.92
C ARG A 118 -0.12 -6.02 -19.14
N THR A 119 -0.75 -6.67 -18.17
CA THR A 119 -1.07 -8.10 -18.22
C THR A 119 -2.58 -8.34 -18.31
N PRO A 120 -3.05 -9.40 -18.99
CA PRO A 120 -4.47 -9.70 -19.10
C PRO A 120 -5.19 -9.85 -17.75
N PRO A 121 -6.52 -9.59 -17.70
CA PRO A 121 -7.31 -9.64 -16.47
C PRO A 121 -7.23 -10.96 -15.68
N LYS A 122 -7.00 -12.09 -16.35
CA LYS A 122 -6.89 -13.41 -15.71
C LYS A 122 -5.68 -13.51 -14.78
N THR A 123 -4.54 -12.98 -15.19
CA THR A 123 -3.31 -12.99 -14.40
C THR A 123 -3.34 -11.89 -13.32
N GLN A 124 -3.92 -10.72 -13.62
CA GLN A 124 -4.20 -9.71 -12.60
C GLN A 124 -5.07 -10.31 -11.46
N SER A 125 -6.11 -11.06 -11.82
CA SER A 125 -7.00 -11.72 -10.86
C SER A 125 -6.25 -12.70 -9.96
N ALA A 126 -5.26 -13.44 -10.49
CA ALA A 126 -4.47 -14.37 -9.70
C ALA A 126 -3.63 -13.67 -8.61
N LEU A 127 -3.02 -12.52 -8.92
CA LEU A 127 -2.33 -11.69 -7.92
C LEU A 127 -3.32 -11.17 -6.86
N LEU A 128 -4.47 -10.68 -7.30
CA LEU A 128 -5.48 -10.07 -6.43
C LEU A 128 -6.16 -11.10 -5.51
N GLU A 129 -6.31 -12.33 -5.97
CA GLU A 129 -6.76 -13.46 -5.15
C GLU A 129 -5.72 -13.80 -4.09
N ALA A 130 -4.44 -13.89 -4.47
CA ALA A 130 -3.34 -14.11 -3.54
C ALA A 130 -3.27 -13.01 -2.45
N MET A 131 -3.49 -11.74 -2.83
CA MET A 131 -3.58 -10.60 -1.90
C MET A 131 -4.74 -10.76 -0.91
N GLN A 132 -5.92 -11.16 -1.39
CA GLN A 132 -7.14 -11.21 -0.56
C GLN A 132 -7.17 -12.45 0.35
N GLU A 133 -6.79 -13.60 -0.18
CA GLU A 133 -6.88 -14.90 0.51
C GLU A 133 -5.62 -15.26 1.30
N ARG A 134 -4.50 -14.55 1.05
CA ARG A 134 -3.16 -14.84 1.63
C ARG A 134 -2.72 -16.30 1.42
N GLN A 135 -3.20 -16.91 0.35
CA GLN A 135 -2.89 -18.27 -0.06
C GLN A 135 -3.11 -18.42 -1.57
N VAL A 136 -2.53 -19.46 -2.16
CA VAL A 136 -2.75 -19.84 -3.55
C VAL A 136 -3.15 -21.31 -3.62
N SER A 137 -3.98 -21.68 -4.58
CA SER A 137 -4.36 -23.07 -4.84
C SER A 137 -3.82 -23.51 -6.20
N VAL A 138 -2.95 -24.51 -6.21
CA VAL A 138 -2.32 -25.07 -7.41
C VAL A 138 -2.56 -26.56 -7.42
N GLU A 139 -3.14 -27.09 -8.50
CA GLU A 139 -3.48 -28.52 -8.67
C GLU A 139 -4.24 -29.12 -7.46
N GLY A 140 -5.20 -28.36 -6.91
CA GLY A 140 -6.02 -28.78 -5.77
C GLY A 140 -5.32 -28.70 -4.40
N THR A 141 -4.06 -28.31 -4.33
CA THR A 141 -3.32 -28.11 -3.08
C THR A 141 -3.24 -26.62 -2.73
N THR A 142 -3.81 -26.25 -1.58
CA THR A 142 -3.73 -24.88 -1.06
C THR A 142 -2.42 -24.66 -0.30
N ARG A 143 -1.75 -23.55 -0.59
CA ARG A 143 -0.45 -23.16 -0.02
C ARG A 143 -0.56 -21.74 0.53
N ARG A 144 -0.27 -21.56 1.81
CA ARG A 144 -0.29 -20.23 2.45
C ARG A 144 0.93 -19.42 2.04
N LEU A 145 0.73 -18.11 1.88
CA LEU A 145 1.81 -17.16 1.65
C LEU A 145 2.57 -16.88 2.96
N PRO A 146 3.82 -16.39 2.87
CA PRO A 146 4.54 -15.91 4.04
C PRO A 146 3.78 -14.83 4.79
N GLU A 147 4.02 -14.72 6.10
CA GLU A 147 3.46 -13.65 6.93
C GLU A 147 4.60 -12.86 7.58
N PRO A 148 4.72 -11.54 7.34
CA PRO A 148 3.80 -10.70 6.55
C PRO A 148 4.00 -10.85 5.03
N PHE A 149 2.95 -10.54 4.25
CA PHE A 149 2.96 -10.48 2.79
C PHE A 149 2.34 -9.17 2.33
N HIS A 150 3.13 -8.36 1.62
CA HIS A 150 2.73 -7.06 1.08
C HIS A 150 2.97 -6.98 -0.41
N VAL A 151 2.16 -6.16 -1.08
CA VAL A 151 2.27 -5.91 -2.53
C VAL A 151 2.34 -4.40 -2.70
N LEU A 152 3.42 -3.95 -3.33
CA LEU A 152 3.53 -2.62 -3.91
C LEU A 152 3.36 -2.80 -5.41
N ALA A 153 2.20 -2.45 -5.93
CA ALA A 153 1.93 -2.53 -7.36
C ALA A 153 2.24 -1.20 -8.04
N THR A 154 2.68 -1.20 -9.28
CA THR A 154 2.82 0.01 -10.10
C THR A 154 1.89 -0.10 -11.31
N ALA A 155 1.30 1.02 -11.71
CA ALA A 155 0.57 1.13 -12.95
C ALA A 155 0.96 2.43 -13.65
N ASN A 156 1.14 2.36 -14.97
CA ASN A 156 1.48 3.52 -15.79
C ASN A 156 0.19 4.08 -16.42
N PRO A 157 -0.22 5.33 -16.08
CA PRO A 157 -1.48 5.89 -16.55
C PRO A 157 -1.46 6.37 -18.01
N VAL A 158 -0.28 6.51 -18.64
CA VAL A 158 -0.14 7.15 -19.96
C VAL A 158 -0.08 6.15 -21.12
N GLU A 159 0.16 4.87 -20.84
CA GLU A 159 0.26 3.84 -21.89
C GLU A 159 -1.14 3.39 -22.34
N HIS A 160 -1.52 3.77 -23.56
CA HIS A 160 -2.83 3.44 -24.14
C HIS A 160 -2.82 2.17 -24.99
N GLU A 161 -1.65 1.74 -25.49
CA GLU A 161 -1.52 0.52 -26.28
C GLU A 161 -1.07 -0.65 -25.41
N GLY A 162 -1.82 -1.76 -25.45
CA GLY A 162 -1.44 -2.99 -24.74
C GLY A 162 -1.65 -2.95 -23.22
N THR A 163 -2.46 -2.01 -22.71
CA THR A 163 -2.84 -1.96 -21.29
C THR A 163 -4.26 -2.46 -21.05
N TYR A 164 -4.43 -3.11 -19.90
CA TYR A 164 -5.66 -3.63 -19.35
C TYR A 164 -5.90 -2.90 -18.02
N PRO A 165 -6.76 -1.86 -18.00
CA PRO A 165 -7.05 -1.13 -16.77
C PRO A 165 -7.68 -2.09 -15.75
N LEU A 166 -7.33 -1.91 -14.47
CA LEU A 166 -7.95 -2.68 -13.41
C LEU A 166 -9.41 -2.24 -13.25
N PRO A 167 -10.36 -3.18 -13.28
CA PRO A 167 -11.73 -2.89 -12.87
C PRO A 167 -11.77 -2.30 -11.46
N GLU A 168 -12.76 -1.46 -11.18
CA GLU A 168 -12.94 -0.80 -9.87
C GLU A 168 -12.98 -1.78 -8.71
N ALA A 169 -13.67 -2.91 -8.90
CA ALA A 169 -13.73 -3.99 -7.92
C ALA A 169 -12.35 -4.60 -7.60
N GLN A 170 -11.40 -4.50 -8.53
CA GLN A 170 -10.01 -4.92 -8.34
C GLN A 170 -9.19 -3.83 -7.65
N LEU A 171 -9.34 -2.56 -8.04
CA LEU A 171 -8.71 -1.43 -7.36
C LEU A 171 -9.09 -1.34 -5.88
N ASP A 172 -10.33 -1.68 -5.52
CA ASP A 172 -10.82 -1.68 -4.13
C ASP A 172 -10.04 -2.62 -3.18
N ARG A 173 -9.25 -3.55 -3.74
CA ARG A 173 -8.35 -4.44 -2.98
C ARG A 173 -7.05 -3.77 -2.50
N PHE A 174 -6.66 -2.64 -3.09
CA PHE A 174 -5.55 -1.83 -2.60
C PHE A 174 -6.05 -0.89 -1.50
N LEU A 175 -5.37 -0.85 -0.36
CA LEU A 175 -5.74 0.07 0.72
C LEU A 175 -5.58 1.52 0.27
N LEU A 176 -4.41 1.81 -0.31
CA LEU A 176 -4.00 3.14 -0.75
C LEU A 176 -3.58 3.12 -2.21
N ARG A 177 -3.93 4.19 -2.92
CA ARG A 177 -3.40 4.53 -4.23
C ARG A 177 -2.65 5.85 -4.13
N LEU A 178 -1.37 5.83 -4.47
CA LEU A 178 -0.45 6.94 -4.28
C LEU A 178 0.22 7.33 -5.60
N SER A 179 0.63 8.59 -5.65
CA SER A 179 1.50 9.16 -6.68
C SER A 179 2.68 9.83 -5.98
N PHE A 180 3.88 9.54 -6.46
CA PHE A 180 5.12 10.14 -5.98
C PHE A 180 5.47 11.45 -6.68
N GLY A 181 4.97 11.66 -7.91
CA GLY A 181 5.33 12.83 -8.73
C GLY A 181 6.82 12.91 -9.09
N TYR A 182 7.16 13.95 -9.86
CA TYR A 182 8.55 14.28 -10.19
C TYR A 182 9.25 14.92 -8.99
N PRO A 183 10.53 14.57 -8.73
CA PRO A 183 11.34 15.30 -7.77
C PRO A 183 11.52 16.76 -8.21
N THR A 184 11.76 17.66 -7.26
CA THR A 184 12.19 19.03 -7.61
C THR A 184 13.60 18.98 -8.23
N PRO A 185 14.03 20.02 -8.97
CA PRO A 185 15.39 20.07 -9.54
C PRO A 185 16.48 19.88 -8.49
N GLU A 186 16.27 20.38 -7.27
CA GLU A 186 17.21 20.23 -6.15
C GLU A 186 17.29 18.78 -5.67
N GLN A 187 16.13 18.12 -5.52
CA GLN A 187 16.05 16.71 -5.16
C GLN A 187 16.63 15.81 -6.25
N GLU A 188 16.39 16.14 -7.53
CA GLU A 188 16.96 15.43 -8.67
C GLU A 188 18.48 15.57 -8.70
N TRP A 189 19.02 16.77 -8.47
CA TRP A 189 20.45 16.98 -8.32
C TRP A 189 21.03 16.20 -7.13
N GLU A 190 20.33 16.13 -6.01
CA GLU A 190 20.77 15.34 -4.86
C GLU A 190 20.83 13.83 -5.18
N VAL A 191 19.86 13.28 -5.92
CA VAL A 191 19.93 11.88 -6.42
C VAL A 191 21.19 11.67 -7.26
N VAL A 192 21.48 12.61 -8.18
CA VAL A 192 22.68 12.54 -9.03
C VAL A 192 23.95 12.66 -8.20
N SER A 193 24.03 13.61 -7.29
CA SER A 193 25.19 13.84 -6.41
C SER A 193 25.50 12.61 -5.57
N ARG A 194 24.49 12.04 -4.87
CA ARG A 194 24.65 10.83 -4.05
C ARG A 194 25.13 9.63 -4.90
N ARG A 195 24.66 9.50 -6.14
CA ARG A 195 25.14 8.46 -7.07
C ARG A 195 26.61 8.69 -7.46
N LEU A 196 26.99 9.92 -7.80
CA LEU A 196 28.37 10.27 -8.19
C LEU A 196 29.36 10.00 -7.05
N ASP A 197 28.98 10.34 -5.81
CA ASP A 197 29.81 10.10 -4.63
C ASP A 197 29.99 8.62 -4.33
N ARG A 198 28.89 7.84 -4.40
CA ARG A 198 28.90 6.40 -4.13
C ARG A 198 29.63 5.59 -5.21
N ARG A 199 29.68 6.09 -6.45
CA ARG A 199 30.27 5.40 -7.64
C ARG A 199 29.75 3.98 -7.86
N ARG A 200 28.55 3.67 -7.37
CA ARG A 200 27.86 2.38 -7.53
C ARG A 200 26.37 2.62 -7.77
N GLU A 201 25.78 1.77 -8.60
CA GLU A 201 24.34 1.79 -8.86
C GLU A 201 23.56 1.28 -7.66
N GLU A 202 24.05 0.22 -7.02
CA GLU A 202 23.42 -0.40 -5.86
C GLU A 202 23.35 0.55 -4.67
N GLN A 203 22.16 0.57 -4.06
CA GLN A 203 21.86 1.26 -2.81
C GLN A 203 21.48 0.21 -1.78
N THR A 204 22.11 0.25 -0.61
CA THR A 204 21.80 -0.65 0.50
C THR A 204 21.22 0.19 1.62
N VAL A 205 20.03 -0.19 2.07
CA VAL A 205 19.35 0.38 3.23
C VAL A 205 19.59 -0.52 4.43
N THR A 206 19.82 0.08 5.59
CA THR A 206 20.00 -0.65 6.84
C THR A 206 18.69 -1.33 7.23
N GLU A 207 18.77 -2.61 7.61
CA GLU A 207 17.64 -3.33 8.20
C GLU A 207 17.32 -2.76 9.59
N VAL A 208 16.08 -2.33 9.80
CA VAL A 208 15.60 -1.70 11.04
C VAL A 208 14.69 -2.66 11.81
N LEU A 209 13.85 -3.40 11.10
CA LEU A 209 12.95 -4.41 11.64
C LEU A 209 13.19 -5.75 10.96
N ASP A 210 12.82 -6.83 11.66
CA ASP A 210 12.55 -8.13 11.06
C ASP A 210 11.04 -8.37 10.86
N ALA A 211 10.71 -9.47 10.17
CA ALA A 211 9.32 -9.88 9.92
C ALA A 211 8.48 -10.08 11.21
N ALA A 212 9.09 -10.51 12.33
CA ALA A 212 8.38 -10.72 13.59
C ALA A 212 8.08 -9.38 14.30
N GLN A 213 9.02 -8.44 14.25
CA GLN A 213 8.88 -7.08 14.74
C GLN A 213 7.87 -6.29 13.92
N LEU A 214 7.86 -6.42 12.59
CA LEU A 214 6.82 -5.80 11.75
C LEU A 214 5.41 -6.29 12.14
N ARG A 215 5.24 -7.59 12.43
CA ARG A 215 3.97 -8.10 12.95
C ARG A 215 3.64 -7.58 14.34
N ALA A 216 4.63 -7.24 15.16
CA ALA A 216 4.40 -6.58 16.44
C ALA A 216 3.91 -5.15 16.24
N VAL A 217 4.51 -4.38 15.33
CA VAL A 217 4.02 -3.05 14.93
C VAL A 217 2.57 -3.13 14.43
N GLN A 218 2.26 -4.08 13.54
CA GLN A 218 0.90 -4.26 13.01
C GLN A 218 -0.13 -4.56 14.11
N ARG A 219 0.25 -5.26 15.19
CA ARG A 219 -0.65 -5.45 16.35
C ARG A 219 -0.85 -4.17 17.14
N VAL A 220 0.22 -3.39 17.36
CA VAL A 220 0.13 -2.07 18.02
C VAL A 220 -0.83 -1.16 17.24
N VAL A 221 -0.77 -1.17 15.92
CA VAL A 221 -1.69 -0.41 15.06
C VAL A 221 -3.15 -0.78 15.33
N GLU A 222 -3.48 -2.06 15.49
CA GLU A 222 -4.85 -2.51 15.79
C GLU A 222 -5.36 -2.03 17.17
N GLU A 223 -4.46 -1.79 18.12
CA GLU A 223 -4.77 -1.32 19.47
C GLU A 223 -4.95 0.20 19.59
N VAL A 224 -4.60 0.96 18.54
CA VAL A 224 -4.75 2.43 18.53
C VAL A 224 -6.21 2.83 18.70
N HIS A 225 -6.45 3.74 19.64
CA HIS A 225 -7.78 4.22 19.96
C HIS A 225 -8.38 5.04 18.82
N VAL A 226 -9.65 4.78 18.51
CA VAL A 226 -10.45 5.55 17.55
C VAL A 226 -11.70 5.99 18.29
N ASP A 227 -11.83 7.29 18.52
CA ASP A 227 -13.02 7.85 19.13
C ASP A 227 -14.25 7.65 18.22
N GLU A 228 -15.42 7.47 18.82
CA GLU A 228 -16.66 7.23 18.09
C GLU A 228 -16.98 8.37 17.10
N ALA A 229 -16.70 9.62 17.46
CA ALA A 229 -16.93 10.77 16.58
C ALA A 229 -16.02 10.73 15.33
N VAL A 230 -14.78 10.27 15.47
CA VAL A 230 -13.85 10.09 14.34
C VAL A 230 -14.31 8.92 13.46
N GLY A 231 -14.79 7.83 14.08
CA GLY A 231 -15.39 6.70 13.38
C GLY A 231 -16.59 7.11 12.53
N HIS A 232 -17.54 7.83 13.11
CA HIS A 232 -18.71 8.36 12.39
C HIS A 232 -18.31 9.35 11.31
N TYR A 233 -17.33 10.22 11.54
CA TYR A 233 -16.81 11.12 10.52
C TYR A 233 -16.29 10.36 9.28
N ALA A 234 -15.53 9.28 9.45
CA ALA A 234 -15.07 8.45 8.33
C ALA A 234 -16.24 7.75 7.61
N VAL A 235 -17.28 7.31 8.33
CA VAL A 235 -18.51 6.76 7.75
C VAL A 235 -19.24 7.82 6.93
N GLU A 236 -19.39 9.03 7.47
CA GLU A 236 -20.07 10.15 6.81
C GLU A 236 -19.36 10.58 5.53
N LEU A 237 -18.03 10.69 5.55
CA LEU A 237 -17.22 10.98 4.35
C LEU A 237 -17.51 9.94 3.25
N VAL A 238 -17.43 8.65 3.59
CA VAL A 238 -17.66 7.57 2.62
C VAL A 238 -19.11 7.56 2.13
N ALA A 239 -20.08 7.75 3.01
CA ALA A 239 -21.49 7.82 2.65
C ALA A 239 -21.78 9.01 1.71
N ALA A 240 -21.18 10.17 1.97
CA ALA A 240 -21.31 11.37 1.15
C ALA A 240 -20.81 11.14 -0.28
N THR A 241 -19.76 10.33 -0.50
CA THR A 241 -19.33 9.97 -1.87
C THR A 241 -20.39 9.21 -2.66
N ARG A 242 -21.26 8.42 -2.00
CA ARG A 242 -22.29 7.60 -2.66
C ARG A 242 -23.51 8.40 -3.10
N VAL A 243 -23.79 9.49 -2.40
CA VAL A 243 -24.93 10.38 -2.71
C VAL A 243 -24.49 11.63 -3.47
N HIS A 244 -23.20 11.77 -3.77
CA HIS A 244 -22.68 12.91 -4.50
C HIS A 244 -23.20 12.91 -5.95
N GLN A 245 -23.68 14.07 -6.41
CA GLN A 245 -24.35 14.22 -7.71
C GLN A 245 -23.51 13.77 -8.93
N ASN A 246 -22.19 13.90 -8.84
CA ASN A 246 -21.26 13.53 -9.92
C ASN A 246 -20.82 12.07 -9.88
N ALA A 247 -21.11 11.34 -8.79
CA ALA A 247 -20.74 9.94 -8.66
C ALA A 247 -21.74 9.03 -9.38
N LEU A 248 -21.23 8.10 -10.17
CA LEU A 248 -21.96 6.91 -10.64
C LEU A 248 -21.96 5.85 -9.55
N VAL A 249 -20.79 5.61 -8.95
CA VAL A 249 -20.58 4.69 -7.82
C VAL A 249 -19.67 5.40 -6.82
N GLY A 250 -20.10 5.49 -5.57
CA GLY A 250 -19.26 6.01 -4.47
C GLY A 250 -18.51 4.89 -3.74
N ALA A 251 -17.65 5.28 -2.80
CA ALA A 251 -16.78 4.35 -2.10
C ALA A 251 -17.57 3.32 -1.28
N SER A 252 -17.19 2.04 -1.37
CA SER A 252 -17.80 0.93 -0.63
C SER A 252 -17.48 1.01 0.88
N PRO A 253 -18.08 0.18 1.75
CA PRO A 253 -17.69 0.12 3.17
C PRO A 253 -16.20 -0.22 3.39
N ARG A 254 -15.53 -0.82 2.39
CA ARG A 254 -14.08 -1.02 2.41
C ARG A 254 -13.32 0.31 2.42
N GLY A 255 -13.89 1.39 1.88
CA GLY A 255 -13.32 2.73 2.00
C GLY A 255 -13.27 3.21 3.45
N THR A 256 -14.33 2.98 4.24
CA THR A 256 -14.34 3.34 5.67
C THR A 256 -13.32 2.52 6.44
N LEU A 257 -13.26 1.21 6.19
CA LEU A 257 -12.26 0.34 6.81
C LEU A 257 -10.84 0.79 6.45
N ALA A 258 -10.57 1.11 5.18
CA ALA A 258 -9.27 1.59 4.74
C ALA A 258 -8.87 2.90 5.44
N LEU A 259 -9.81 3.85 5.58
CA LEU A 259 -9.56 5.10 6.31
C LEU A 259 -9.17 4.84 7.77
N ILE A 260 -9.96 4.03 8.49
CA ILE A 260 -9.71 3.80 9.91
C ILE A 260 -8.43 3.01 10.16
N THR A 261 -8.20 1.91 9.44
CA THR A 261 -7.00 1.09 9.62
C THR A 261 -5.74 1.89 9.24
N CYS A 262 -5.78 2.67 8.15
CA CYS A 262 -4.66 3.51 7.77
C CYS A 262 -4.48 4.70 8.74
N ALA A 263 -5.56 5.28 9.27
CA ALA A 263 -5.46 6.40 10.21
C ALA A 263 -4.83 5.97 11.54
N ARG A 264 -5.12 4.75 12.00
CA ARG A 264 -4.41 4.13 13.12
C ARG A 264 -2.92 3.99 12.85
N ALA A 265 -2.54 3.44 11.70
CA ALA A 265 -1.13 3.30 11.31
C ALA A 265 -0.44 4.66 11.22
N LEU A 266 -1.09 5.66 10.63
CA LEU A 266 -0.59 7.02 10.52
C LEU A 266 -0.42 7.69 11.89
N ALA A 267 -1.35 7.46 12.83
CA ALA A 267 -1.22 7.93 14.20
C ALA A 267 0.04 7.35 14.88
N VAL A 268 0.30 6.04 14.75
CA VAL A 268 1.53 5.41 15.28
C VAL A 268 2.78 6.02 14.66
N ILE A 269 2.80 6.17 13.33
CA ILE A 269 3.94 6.77 12.62
C ILE A 269 4.20 8.21 13.09
N ARG A 270 3.14 8.93 13.47
CA ARG A 270 3.20 10.30 13.99
C ARG A 270 3.25 10.39 15.53
N GLY A 271 3.59 9.29 16.21
CA GLY A 271 3.83 9.29 17.67
C GLY A 271 2.58 9.39 18.54
N ARG A 272 1.40 9.01 18.03
CA ARG A 272 0.13 9.07 18.76
C ARG A 272 -0.49 7.70 18.94
N ALA A 273 -1.08 7.49 20.12
CA ALA A 273 -1.83 6.28 20.47
C ALA A 273 -3.35 6.40 20.18
N TYR A 274 -3.77 7.47 19.51
CA TYR A 274 -5.16 7.73 19.13
C TYR A 274 -5.24 8.45 17.78
N VAL A 275 -6.33 8.21 17.06
CA VAL A 275 -6.61 8.84 15.76
C VAL A 275 -7.28 10.20 15.95
N ILE A 276 -6.89 11.18 15.13
CA ILE A 276 -7.57 12.49 15.02
C ILE A 276 -8.22 12.66 13.64
N PRO A 277 -9.20 13.57 13.47
CA PRO A 277 -9.87 13.80 12.19
C PRO A 277 -8.91 14.16 11.04
N GLU A 278 -7.80 14.84 11.35
CA GLU A 278 -6.76 15.21 10.38
C GLU A 278 -6.07 13.99 9.76
N ASP A 279 -5.96 12.86 10.48
CA ASP A 279 -5.42 11.63 9.92
C ASP A 279 -6.36 11.06 8.85
N VAL A 280 -7.67 11.04 9.15
CA VAL A 280 -8.70 10.59 8.21
C VAL A 280 -8.70 11.47 6.95
N LYS A 281 -8.57 12.79 7.11
CA LYS A 281 -8.48 13.72 5.98
C LYS A 281 -7.23 13.52 5.13
N ALA A 282 -6.07 13.33 5.77
CA ALA A 282 -4.81 13.08 5.05
C ALA A 282 -4.88 11.80 4.19
N LEU A 283 -5.69 10.83 4.61
CA LEU A 283 -5.87 9.56 3.92
C LEU A 283 -7.06 9.53 2.95
N ALA A 284 -7.90 10.57 2.93
CA ALA A 284 -9.11 10.58 2.14
C ALA A 284 -8.84 10.43 0.64
N HIS A 285 -7.89 11.18 0.07
CA HIS A 285 -7.51 11.01 -1.33
C HIS A 285 -6.84 9.65 -1.59
N PRO A 286 -5.76 9.28 -0.87
CA PRO A 286 -5.12 7.98 -1.02
C PRO A 286 -6.06 6.77 -0.90
N ALA A 287 -7.07 6.85 -0.04
CA ALA A 287 -7.99 5.75 0.19
C ALA A 287 -9.25 5.82 -0.69
N LEU A 288 -9.79 6.98 -1.05
CA LEU A 288 -11.13 7.04 -1.66
C LEU A 288 -11.11 7.31 -3.16
N ASP A 289 -10.07 7.94 -3.71
CA ASP A 289 -10.08 8.39 -5.10
C ASP A 289 -10.30 7.26 -6.11
N HIS A 290 -9.71 6.08 -5.88
CA HIS A 290 -9.88 4.88 -6.73
C HIS A 290 -11.13 4.07 -6.42
N ARG A 291 -11.92 4.49 -5.43
CA ARG A 291 -13.17 3.86 -5.01
C ARG A 291 -14.40 4.66 -5.47
N VAL A 292 -14.19 5.78 -6.16
CA VAL A 292 -15.26 6.65 -6.66
C VAL A 292 -15.19 6.75 -8.17
N THR A 293 -16.30 6.38 -8.80
CA THR A 293 -16.48 6.45 -10.25
C THR A 293 -17.46 7.55 -10.57
N VAL A 294 -17.08 8.40 -11.51
CA VAL A 294 -17.93 9.51 -11.98
C VAL A 294 -18.83 9.08 -13.13
N LYS A 295 -19.95 9.79 -13.28
CA LYS A 295 -20.89 9.57 -14.38
C LYS A 295 -20.24 9.82 -15.75
N PRO A 296 -20.43 8.95 -16.76
CA PRO A 296 -19.78 9.08 -18.06
C PRO A 296 -20.04 10.41 -18.76
N GLU A 297 -21.20 11.03 -18.54
CA GLU A 297 -21.55 12.32 -19.16
C GLU A 297 -20.67 13.49 -18.66
N LEU A 298 -19.99 13.30 -17.52
CA LEU A 298 -19.12 14.30 -16.90
C LEU A 298 -17.64 14.16 -17.27
N TRP A 299 -17.26 13.13 -18.04
CA TRP A 299 -15.86 12.92 -18.44
C TRP A 299 -15.33 14.07 -19.32
N LEU A 300 -16.20 14.72 -20.10
CA LEU A 300 -15.86 15.90 -20.90
C LEU A 300 -15.65 17.18 -20.08
N GLN A 301 -15.96 17.15 -18.78
CA GLN A 301 -15.81 18.26 -17.83
C GLN A 301 -14.66 18.02 -16.85
N ASP A 302 -13.77 17.07 -17.16
CA ASP A 302 -12.65 16.66 -16.30
C ASP A 302 -13.09 16.27 -14.87
N ALA A 303 -14.32 15.78 -14.72
CA ALA A 303 -14.79 15.28 -13.43
C ALA A 303 -14.04 13.99 -13.08
N THR A 304 -13.52 13.90 -11.86
CA THR A 304 -12.75 12.75 -11.37
C THR A 304 -13.24 12.30 -10.01
N GLY A 305 -12.93 11.05 -9.64
CA GLY A 305 -13.15 10.55 -8.28
C GLY A 305 -12.50 11.45 -7.23
N ALA A 306 -11.27 11.92 -7.51
CA ALA A 306 -10.56 12.89 -6.68
C ALA A 306 -11.34 14.21 -6.50
N GLY A 307 -11.97 14.73 -7.56
CA GLY A 307 -12.83 15.92 -7.47
C GLY A 307 -14.06 15.71 -6.58
N VAL A 308 -14.67 14.51 -6.63
CA VAL A 308 -15.77 14.14 -5.72
C VAL A 308 -15.29 14.07 -4.28
N VAL A 309 -14.14 13.43 -4.02
CA VAL A 309 -13.56 13.31 -2.68
C VAL A 309 -13.20 14.68 -2.11
N ALA A 310 -12.60 15.58 -2.90
CA ALA A 310 -12.30 16.94 -2.48
C ALA A 310 -13.56 17.73 -2.11
N SER A 311 -14.61 17.63 -2.93
CA SER A 311 -15.92 18.25 -2.66
C SER A 311 -16.50 17.75 -1.34
N VAL A 312 -16.54 16.43 -1.14
CA VAL A 312 -17.03 15.81 0.09
C VAL A 312 -16.23 16.25 1.32
N LEU A 313 -14.89 16.22 1.25
CA LEU A 313 -14.03 16.65 2.36
C LEU A 313 -14.27 18.10 2.79
N SER A 314 -14.58 18.98 1.83
CA SER A 314 -14.85 20.38 2.11
C SER A 314 -16.22 20.64 2.77
N GLN A 315 -17.17 19.72 2.58
CA GLN A 315 -18.57 19.89 3.01
C GLN A 315 -18.91 19.10 4.28
N THR A 316 -18.25 17.96 4.51
CA THR A 316 -18.51 17.13 5.68
C THR A 316 -17.95 17.81 6.94
N PRO A 317 -18.80 18.15 7.94
CA PRO A 317 -18.35 18.77 9.18
C PRO A 317 -17.33 17.91 9.90
N VAL A 318 -16.28 18.56 10.41
CA VAL A 318 -15.24 17.90 11.19
C VAL A 318 -15.74 17.81 12.63
N PRO A 319 -15.69 16.64 13.29
CA PRO A 319 -16.04 16.55 14.69
C PRO A 319 -15.09 17.43 15.52
N ALA A 320 -15.60 17.99 16.62
CA ALA A 320 -14.76 18.70 17.57
C ALA A 320 -13.67 17.76 18.09
N ALA A 321 -12.43 18.25 18.25
CA ALA A 321 -11.33 17.45 18.75
C ALA A 321 -11.71 16.84 20.11
N ALA A 322 -11.74 15.51 20.19
CA ALA A 322 -11.88 14.83 21.47
C ALA A 322 -10.67 15.17 22.34
N GLU A 323 -10.90 15.49 23.62
CA GLU A 323 -9.81 15.58 24.59
C GLU A 323 -9.08 14.21 24.64
N PRO A 324 -7.73 14.20 24.69
CA PRO A 324 -6.99 12.94 24.74
C PRO A 324 -7.50 12.11 25.94
N PRO A 325 -7.67 10.78 25.77
CA PRO A 325 -8.19 9.94 26.85
C PRO A 325 -7.31 10.10 28.09
N THR A 326 -7.90 10.61 29.17
CA THR A 326 -7.24 10.81 30.45
C THR A 326 -7.07 9.44 31.13
N GLY A 327 -5.97 8.74 30.81
CA GLY A 327 -5.62 7.51 31.53
C GLY A 327 -4.69 6.58 30.78
N THR A 328 -3.38 6.75 30.99
CA THR A 328 -2.44 5.62 30.98
C THR A 328 -1.48 5.85 32.15
N PRO A 329 -1.45 4.98 33.18
CA PRO A 329 -0.39 5.06 34.19
C PRO A 329 0.93 4.63 33.54
N ALA A 330 2.00 5.30 33.94
CA ALA A 330 3.39 5.09 33.53
C ALA A 330 3.89 3.65 33.74
#